data_AF-Q4K322-F1
#
_entry.id   AF-Q4K322-F1
#
_cell.length_a   1.000
_cell.length_b   1.000
_cell.length_c   1.000
_cell.angle_alpha   90.00
_cell.angle_beta   90.00
_cell.angle_gamma   90.00
#
_symmetry.space_group_name_H-M   'P 1'
#
loop_
_entity.id
_entity.type
_entity.pdbx_description
1 polymer ?
#
loop_
_entity_poly.entity_id
_entity_poly.type
_entity_poly.pdbx_seq_one_letter_code
_entity_poly.pdbx_strand_id
1 'polypeptide(L)' 'DRRFLVVANLSNDKQNFSVGGKVRSVLIENTAAKEVLEKQVLAPWDAFCVELL' A
#
# COMPACT_ATOMS: atom_id res chain seq x y z
N ASP A 1 15.72 -13.86 0.11
CA ASP A 1 15.67 -12.39 0.00
C ASP A 1 14.35 -11.84 0.49
N ARG A 2 14.37 -10.75 1.28
CA ARG A 2 13.16 -10.08 1.77
C ARG A 2 12.82 -8.93 0.82
N ARG A 3 11.54 -8.78 0.46
CA ARG A 3 11.05 -7.74 -0.44
C ARG A 3 10.10 -6.82 0.31
N PHE A 4 10.27 -5.52 0.10
CA PHE A 4 9.44 -4.50 0.74
C PHE A 4 8.85 -3.59 -0.31
N LEU A 5 7.61 -3.17 -0.06
CA LEU A 5 6.86 -2.25 -0.90
C LEU A 5 6.53 -1.01 -0.08
N VAL A 6 6.95 0.15 -0.57
CA VAL A 6 6.62 1.45 -0.01
C VAL A 6 5.71 2.17 -1.00
N VAL A 7 4.57 2.65 -0.49
CA VAL A 7 3.57 3.37 -1.29
C VAL A 7 3.21 4.64 -0.56
N ALA A 8 3.08 5.74 -1.31
CA ALA A 8 2.57 7.00 -0.82
C ALA A 8 1.81 7.71 -1.94
N ASN A 9 0.53 8.02 -1.71
CA ASN A 9 -0.23 8.93 -2.53
C ASN A 9 0.14 10.37 -2.16
N LEU A 10 0.74 11.11 -3.09
CA LEU A 10 1.18 12.50 -2.87
C LEU A 10 0.17 13.51 -3.42
N SER A 11 -1.12 13.14 -3.43
CA SER A 11 -2.19 13.97 -3.95
C SER A 11 -3.38 14.04 -2.98
N ASN A 12 -4.18 15.10 -3.15
CA ASN A 12 -5.46 15.26 -2.45
C ASN A 12 -6.59 14.42 -3.10
N ASP A 13 -6.28 13.66 -4.15
CA ASP A 13 -7.24 12.88 -4.92
C ASP A 13 -7.01 11.38 -4.74
N LYS A 14 -8.01 10.58 -5.12
CA LYS A 14 -7.85 9.12 -5.19
C LYS A 14 -6.95 8.75 -6.35
N GLN A 15 -6.09 7.76 -6.16
CA GLN A 15 -5.18 7.27 -7.20
C GLN A 15 -5.39 5.78 -7.46
N ASN A 16 -5.34 5.40 -8.73
CA ASN A 16 -5.30 4.00 -9.11
C ASN A 16 -3.95 3.42 -8.70
N PHE A 17 -3.96 2.25 -8.08
CA PHE A 17 -2.76 1.61 -7.59
C PHE A 17 -2.82 0.13 -7.91
N SER A 18 -1.91 -0.35 -8.76
CA SER A 18 -1.83 -1.77 -9.05
C SER A 18 -0.49 -2.38 -8.68
N VAL A 19 -0.54 -3.40 -7.83
CA VAL A 19 0.64 -4.20 -7.47
C VAL A 19 0.23 -5.65 -7.26
N GLY A 20 1.04 -6.56 -7.81
CA GLY A 20 0.90 -7.99 -7.57
C GLY A 20 1.78 -8.43 -6.40
N GLY A 21 1.18 -9.06 -5.39
CA GLY A 21 1.91 -9.62 -4.25
C GLY A 21 1.02 -9.82 -3.04
N LYS A 22 1.31 -10.84 -2.23
CA LYS A 22 0.63 -11.03 -0.95
C LYS A 22 1.43 -10.35 0.17
N VAL A 23 0.73 -9.70 1.08
CA VAL A 23 1.35 -9.08 2.26
C VAL A 23 1.78 -10.16 3.24
N ARG A 24 3.06 -10.14 3.62
CA ARG A 24 3.59 -10.93 4.73
C ARG A 24 3.36 -10.22 6.06
N SER A 25 3.76 -8.95 6.14
CA SER A 25 3.65 -8.12 7.34
C SER A 25 3.57 -6.64 6.97
N VAL A 26 2.97 -5.83 7.86
CA VAL A 26 2.92 -4.37 7.73
C VAL A 26 3.99 -3.80 8.66
N LEU A 27 4.83 -2.88 8.15
CA LEU A 27 5.86 -2.20 8.93
C LEU A 27 5.35 -0.89 9.49
N ILE A 28 4.65 -0.11 8.66
CA ILE A 28 3.99 1.15 9.04
C ILE A 28 2.86 1.43 8.05
N GLU A 29 1.77 1.99 8.53
CA GLU A 29 0.65 2.40 7.70
C GLU A 29 -0.08 3.57 8.36
N ASN A 30 -0.56 4.54 7.56
CA ASN A 30 -1.50 5.57 8.03
C ASN A 30 -2.95 5.26 7.60
N THR A 31 -3.14 4.15 6.90
CA THR A 31 -4.37 3.65 6.28
C THR A 31 -4.37 2.13 6.37
N ALA A 32 -5.47 1.46 6.05
CA ALA A 32 -5.52 0.00 6.07
C ALA A 32 -4.85 -0.59 4.80
N ALA A 33 -3.53 -0.86 4.85
CA ALA A 33 -2.75 -1.27 3.67
C ALA A 33 -3.29 -2.55 3.00
N LYS A 34 -3.83 -3.47 3.80
CA LYS A 34 -4.46 -4.71 3.29
C LYS A 34 -5.68 -4.42 2.43
N GLU A 35 -6.56 -3.52 2.89
CA GLU A 35 -7.75 -3.15 2.11
C GLU A 35 -7.39 -2.39 0.84
N VAL A 36 -6.38 -1.51 0.91
CA VAL A 36 -5.88 -0.77 -0.26
C VAL A 36 -5.32 -1.72 -1.30
N LEU A 37 -4.61 -2.76 -0.87
CA LEU A 37 -4.09 -3.80 -1.76
C LEU A 37 -5.19 -4.67 -2.37
N GLU A 38 -6.30 -4.89 -1.69
CA GLU A 38 -7.46 -5.59 -2.26
C GLU A 38 -8.24 -4.72 -3.24
N LYS A 39 -8.49 -3.46 -2.88
CA LYS A 39 -9.28 -2.50 -3.67
C LYS A 39 -8.49 -1.88 -4.81
N GLN A 40 -7.15 -1.92 -4.74
CA GLN A 40 -6.23 -1.38 -5.75
C GLN A 40 -6.47 0.12 -6.03
N VAL A 41 -6.87 0.86 -4.98
CA VAL A 41 -7.14 2.31 -5.02
C VAL A 41 -6.60 2.94 -3.73
N LEU A 42 -5.81 4.00 -3.89
CA LEU A 42 -5.30 4.84 -2.81
C LEU A 42 -6.26 6.00 -2.56
N ALA A 43 -6.62 6.23 -1.31
CA ALA A 43 -7.25 7.47 -0.86
C ALA A 43 -6.22 8.62 -0.78
N PRO A 44 -6.67 9.89 -0.68
CA PRO A 44 -5.77 11.03 -0.52
C PRO A 44 -4.78 10.80 0.63
N TRP A 45 -3.49 10.99 0.37
CA TRP A 45 -2.41 10.82 1.34
C TRP A 45 -2.23 9.42 1.96
N ASP A 46 -2.82 8.38 1.38
CA ASP A 46 -2.55 7.00 1.79
C ASP A 46 -1.06 6.68 1.66
N ALA A 47 -0.47 6.19 2.74
CA ALA A 47 0.94 5.81 2.80
C ALA A 47 1.15 4.58 3.69
N PHE A 48 1.92 3.62 3.17
CA PHE A 48 2.25 2.39 3.89
C PHE A 48 3.55 1.76 3.42
N CYS A 49 4.11 0.91 4.28
CA CYS A 49 5.23 0.04 3.98
C CYS A 49 4.91 -1.39 4.42
N VAL A 50 5.02 -2.35 3.50
CA VAL A 50 4.73 -3.77 3.75
C VAL A 50 5.88 -4.66 3.29
N GLU A 51 6.07 -5.78 3.98
CA GLU A 51 6.88 -6.89 3.49
C GLU A 51 6.01 -7.77 2.58
N LEU A 52 6.51 -8.09 1.39
CA LEU A 52 5.85 -8.96 0.43
C LEU A 52 6.30 -10.42 0.64
N LEU A 53 5.37 -11.36 0.43
CA LEU A 53 5.66 -12.80 0.32
C LEU A 53 6.41 -13.10 -0.99
#